data_AF-A0A3M1E5A2-F1
#
_entry.id   AF-A0A3M1E5A2-F1
#
_cell.length_a   1.000
_cell.length_b   1.000
_cell.length_c   1.000
_cell.angle_alpha   90.00
_cell.angle_beta   90.00
_cell.angle_gamma   90.00
#
_symmetry.space_group_name_H-M   'P 1'
#
loop_
_entity.id
_entity.type
_entity.pdbx_description
1 polymer ?
#
loop_
_entity_poly.entity_id
_entity_poly.type
_entity_poly.pdbx_seq_one_letter_code
_entity_poly.pdbx_strand_id
1 'polypeptide(L)'
;MFHLLDTLEGGGTEHLLVSLLGLWRSERFRHAVITLREAGGPADRLPSWVACRALETCGPQRCGRRIARIVRAYRNGWAETCAERPESAPAGTRPGVILHARNTCTWADAVAAGMLIRSCRVVLGFHGSTEDKPLSRKHRWLARIAHRMGGCLATVSRRGREQLLREAHLPPEAVIVLPNGVDTV
;
A
#
# COMPACT_ATOMS: atom_id res chain seq x y z
N MET A 1 -4.63 7.22 2.64
CA MET A 1 -3.89 5.96 2.40
C MET A 1 -4.03 5.58 0.94
N PHE A 2 -2.92 5.28 0.28
CA PHE A 2 -2.91 4.82 -1.11
C PHE A 2 -2.53 3.35 -1.12
N HIS A 3 -3.33 2.54 -1.81
CA HIS A 3 -3.06 1.12 -2.02
C HIS A 3 -2.49 0.95 -3.42
N LEU A 4 -1.30 0.36 -3.51
CA LEU A 4 -0.60 0.13 -4.76
C LEU A 4 -0.66 -1.36 -5.11
N LEU A 5 -1.18 -1.68 -6.29
CA LEU A 5 -1.31 -3.04 -6.81
C LEU A 5 -0.72 -3.10 -8.22
N ASP A 6 -0.35 -4.30 -8.69
CA ASP A 6 0.07 -4.48 -10.08
C ASP A 6 -1.13 -4.30 -11.01
N THR A 7 -2.15 -5.12 -10.76
CA THR A 7 -3.46 -5.13 -11.40
C THR A 7 -4.52 -5.29 -10.32
N LEU A 8 -5.77 -5.03 -10.66
CA LEU A 8 -6.91 -5.30 -9.79
C LEU A 8 -7.87 -6.25 -10.54
N GLU A 9 -7.36 -7.42 -10.91
CA GLU A 9 -8.01 -8.41 -11.78
C GLU A 9 -8.87 -9.48 -11.06
N GLY A 10 -9.07 -9.35 -9.73
CA GLY A 10 -9.99 -10.24 -8.99
C GLY A 10 -9.33 -11.46 -8.34
N GLY A 11 -8.06 -11.36 -7.93
CA GLY A 11 -7.50 -12.31 -6.98
C GLY A 11 -8.08 -12.13 -5.57
N GLY A 12 -7.77 -13.06 -4.66
CA GLY A 12 -8.25 -13.00 -3.27
C GLY A 12 -7.82 -11.73 -2.53
N THR A 13 -6.62 -11.22 -2.82
CA THR A 13 -6.10 -9.98 -2.22
C THR A 13 -6.85 -8.74 -2.70
N GLU A 14 -7.25 -8.72 -3.97
CA GLU A 14 -7.98 -7.67 -4.65
C GLU A 14 -9.42 -7.62 -4.15
N HIS A 15 -10.09 -8.78 -4.09
CA HIS A 15 -11.44 -8.88 -3.53
C HIS A 15 -11.49 -8.46 -2.07
N LEU A 16 -10.56 -8.94 -1.25
CA LEU A 16 -10.44 -8.53 0.15
C LEU A 16 -10.21 -7.02 0.27
N LEU A 17 -9.39 -6.41 -0.60
CA LEU A 17 -9.18 -4.97 -0.59
C LEU A 17 -10.47 -4.20 -0.87
N VAL A 18 -11.21 -4.58 -1.91
CA VAL A 18 -12.48 -3.94 -2.26
C VAL A 18 -13.47 -4.07 -1.10
N SER A 19 -13.62 -5.26 -0.51
CA SER A 19 -14.51 -5.49 0.63
C SER A 19 -14.10 -4.64 1.84
N LEU A 20 -12.81 -4.61 2.19
CA LEU A 20 -12.31 -3.80 3.30
C LEU A 20 -12.55 -2.30 3.09
N LEU A 21 -12.36 -1.82 1.86
CA LEU A 21 -12.64 -0.43 1.52
C LEU A 21 -14.13 -0.09 1.63
N GLY A 22 -15.03 -1.04 1.34
CA GLY A 22 -16.46 -0.87 1.57
C GLY A 22 -16.85 -0.83 3.06
N LEU A 23 -16.10 -1.51 3.92
CA LEU A 23 -16.36 -1.56 5.37
C LEU A 23 -15.70 -0.41 6.15
N TRP A 24 -14.59 0.15 5.64
CA TRP A 24 -13.88 1.22 6.32
C TRP A 24 -14.58 2.56 6.17
N ARG A 25 -14.83 3.23 7.31
CA ARG A 25 -15.37 4.60 7.35
C ARG A 25 -14.35 5.60 6.83
N SER A 26 -14.77 6.44 5.88
CA SER A 26 -13.96 7.51 5.26
C SER A 26 -13.51 8.60 6.23
N GLU A 27 -14.06 8.65 7.44
CA GLU A 27 -13.83 9.69 8.45
C GLU A 27 -12.37 9.74 8.93
N ARG A 28 -11.68 8.59 9.04
CA ARG A 28 -10.30 8.53 9.55
C ARG A 28 -9.26 8.46 8.46
N PHE A 29 -9.58 7.78 7.36
CA PHE A 29 -8.66 7.56 6.26
C PHE A 29 -9.39 7.77 4.94
N ARG A 30 -8.90 8.71 4.14
CA ARG A 30 -9.25 8.72 2.71
C ARG A 30 -8.43 7.68 1.98
N HIS A 31 -9.10 6.86 1.19
CA HIS A 31 -8.46 5.79 0.44
C HIS A 31 -8.39 6.14 -1.04
N ALA A 32 -7.32 5.69 -1.68
CA ALA A 32 -7.19 5.69 -3.13
C ALA A 32 -6.46 4.41 -3.55
N VAL A 33 -6.84 3.86 -4.69
CA VAL A 33 -6.22 2.70 -5.31
C VAL A 33 -5.42 3.19 -6.51
N ILE A 34 -4.17 2.74 -6.60
CA ILE A 34 -3.30 2.97 -7.76
C ILE A 34 -2.91 1.59 -8.27
N THR A 35 -3.19 1.30 -9.53
CA THR A 35 -2.71 0.08 -10.18
C THR A 35 -1.62 0.40 -11.18
N LEU A 36 -0.62 -0.48 -11.31
CA LEU A 36 0.50 -0.23 -12.20
C LEU A 36 0.14 -0.46 -13.67
N ARG A 37 -0.66 -1.49 -13.98
CA ARG A 37 -1.07 -1.80 -15.35
C ARG A 37 -2.52 -1.40 -15.59
N GLU A 38 -3.45 -2.11 -14.98
CA GLU A 38 -4.89 -1.92 -15.23
C GLU A 38 -5.72 -1.90 -13.95
N ALA A 39 -6.87 -1.24 -14.02
CA ALA A 39 -7.81 -1.16 -12.89
C ALA A 39 -8.67 -2.43 -12.75
N GLY A 40 -8.85 -3.22 -13.82
CA GLY A 40 -9.63 -4.46 -13.82
C GLY A 40 -11.13 -4.30 -13.44
N GLY A 41 -11.90 -5.38 -13.58
CA GLY A 41 -13.35 -5.38 -13.30
C GLY A 41 -13.74 -5.06 -11.84
N PRO A 42 -13.01 -5.52 -10.81
CA PRO A 42 -13.31 -5.15 -9.42
C PRO A 42 -13.26 -3.66 -9.11
N ALA A 43 -12.66 -2.80 -9.96
CA ALA A 43 -12.69 -1.35 -9.78
C ALA A 43 -14.10 -0.78 -9.76
N ASP A 44 -15.03 -1.36 -10.52
CA ASP A 44 -16.44 -0.93 -10.60
C ASP A 44 -17.19 -1.14 -9.28
N ARG A 45 -16.66 -1.98 -8.40
CA ARG A 45 -17.21 -2.26 -7.07
C ARG A 45 -16.59 -1.40 -5.97
N LEU A 46 -15.62 -0.55 -6.30
CA LEU A 46 -15.04 0.36 -5.32
C LEU A 46 -16.10 1.38 -4.88
N PRO A 47 -16.16 1.75 -3.59
CA PRO A 47 -17.04 2.82 -3.16
C PRO A 47 -16.74 4.11 -3.93
N SER A 48 -17.77 4.89 -4.25
CA SER A 48 -17.64 6.12 -5.06
C SER A 48 -16.69 7.17 -4.47
N TRP A 49 -16.42 7.10 -3.16
CA TRP A 49 -15.48 7.97 -2.46
C TRP A 49 -14.02 7.48 -2.51
N VAL A 50 -13.76 6.29 -3.06
CA VAL A 50 -12.40 5.75 -3.29
C VAL A 50 -12.00 6.02 -4.72
N ALA A 51 -11.01 6.90 -4.92
CA ALA A 51 -10.43 7.09 -6.24
C ALA A 51 -9.66 5.84 -6.69
N CYS A 52 -9.82 5.43 -7.94
CA CYS A 52 -9.02 4.38 -8.58
C CYS A 52 -8.28 4.96 -9.78
N ARG A 53 -6.97 4.69 -9.90
CA ARG A 53 -6.16 5.19 -11.02
C ARG A 53 -5.17 4.14 -11.52
N ALA A 54 -5.36 3.69 -12.75
CA ALA A 54 -4.38 2.90 -13.47
C ALA A 54 -3.24 3.78 -14.00
N LEU A 55 -2.01 3.27 -13.95
CA LEU A 55 -0.85 3.91 -14.56
C LEU A 55 -0.56 3.39 -15.97
N GLU A 56 -1.17 2.29 -16.40
CA GLU A 56 -1.05 1.75 -17.77
C GLU A 56 0.41 1.49 -18.16
N THR A 57 1.18 0.94 -17.23
CA THR A 57 2.61 0.70 -17.44
C THR A 57 2.85 -0.63 -18.12
N CYS A 58 3.72 -0.63 -19.13
CA CYS A 58 4.20 -1.82 -19.80
C CYS A 58 5.67 -2.07 -19.40
N GLY A 59 5.97 -3.24 -18.82
CA GLY A 59 7.35 -3.66 -18.53
C GLY A 59 7.88 -3.33 -17.12
N PRO A 60 9.23 -3.34 -16.92
CA PRO A 60 9.83 -3.27 -15.59
C PRO A 60 9.55 -1.94 -14.90
N GLN A 61 8.89 -2.03 -13.75
CA GLN A 61 8.19 -0.94 -13.08
C GLN A 61 9.18 0.07 -12.45
N ARG A 62 9.05 1.36 -12.84
CA ARG A 62 9.82 2.53 -12.34
C ARG A 62 8.93 3.77 -12.20
N CYS A 63 7.71 3.54 -11.75
CA CYS A 63 6.60 4.48 -11.68
C CYS A 63 6.62 5.33 -10.41
N GLY A 64 7.58 5.13 -9.49
CA GLY A 64 7.67 5.87 -8.23
C GLY A 64 7.50 7.39 -8.34
N ARG A 65 8.10 8.04 -9.35
CA ARG A 65 7.93 9.49 -9.60
C ARG A 65 6.50 9.86 -10.02
N ARG A 66 5.84 9.01 -10.82
CA ARG A 66 4.45 9.23 -11.26
C ARG A 66 3.48 9.02 -10.10
N ILE A 67 3.70 7.98 -9.29
CA ILE A 67 2.95 7.72 -8.06
C ILE A 67 3.09 8.91 -7.10
N ALA A 68 4.32 9.39 -6.86
CA ALA A 68 4.54 10.55 -6.00
C ALA A 68 3.81 11.82 -6.48
N ARG A 69 3.74 12.04 -7.80
CA ARG A 69 2.96 13.15 -8.38
C ARG A 69 1.46 12.99 -8.13
N ILE A 70 0.91 11.80 -8.36
CA ILE A 70 -0.51 11.50 -8.12
C ILE A 70 -0.86 11.70 -6.65
N VAL A 71 -0.04 11.15 -5.74
CA VAL A 71 -0.24 11.27 -4.30
C VAL A 71 -0.22 12.72 -3.84
N ARG A 72 0.72 13.54 -4.35
CA ARG A 72 0.78 14.97 -4.02
C ARG A 72 -0.43 15.73 -4.55
N ALA A 73 -0.85 15.46 -5.80
CA ALA A 73 -2.04 16.08 -6.38
C ALA A 73 -3.30 15.75 -5.56
N TYR A 74 -3.49 14.48 -5.21
CA TYR A 74 -4.62 14.03 -4.39
C TYR A 74 -4.59 14.66 -2.99
N ARG A 75 -3.40 14.76 -2.38
CA ARG A 75 -3.23 15.41 -1.07
C ARG A 75 -3.51 16.91 -1.12
N ASN A 76 -3.16 17.58 -2.21
CA ASN A 76 -3.37 19.03 -2.34
C ASN A 76 -4.84 19.35 -2.61
N GLY A 77 -5.51 18.64 -3.53
CA GLY A 77 -6.94 18.81 -3.77
C GLY A 77 -7.81 18.48 -2.53
N TRP A 78 -7.30 17.63 -1.63
CA TRP A 78 -7.93 17.39 -0.33
C TRP A 78 -7.89 18.60 0.60
N ALA A 79 -6.75 19.29 0.67
CA ALA A 79 -6.58 20.44 1.54
C ALA A 79 -7.53 21.58 1.17
N GLU A 80 -7.93 21.66 -0.09
CA GLU A 80 -8.85 22.68 -0.62
C GLU A 80 -10.33 22.33 -0.40
N THR A 81 -10.70 21.03 -0.39
CA THR A 81 -12.10 20.57 -0.33
C THR A 81 -12.59 20.23 1.07
N CYS A 82 -11.71 20.10 2.06
CA CYS A 82 -12.11 19.85 3.44
C CYS A 82 -12.57 21.14 4.13
N ALA A 83 -13.85 21.48 3.94
CA ALA A 83 -14.58 22.40 4.83
C ALA A 83 -14.67 21.85 6.27
N GLU A 84 -14.62 20.53 6.43
CA GLU A 84 -14.67 19.82 7.72
C GLU A 84 -13.28 19.39 8.17
N ARG A 85 -12.37 20.36 8.35
CA ARG A 85 -11.14 20.09 9.08
C ARG A 85 -11.59 19.75 10.51
N PRO A 86 -11.26 18.56 11.08
CA PRO A 86 -11.61 18.28 12.46
C PRO A 86 -11.06 19.41 13.32
N GLU A 87 -11.94 20.02 14.11
CA GLU A 87 -11.68 21.25 14.87
C GLU A 87 -10.45 21.12 15.79
N SER A 88 -10.11 19.87 16.14
CA SER A 88 -8.96 19.47 16.95
C SER A 88 -7.63 19.36 16.19
N ALA A 89 -7.59 19.47 14.87
CA ALA A 89 -6.34 19.40 14.11
C ALA A 89 -5.64 20.78 14.10
N PRO A 90 -4.40 20.90 14.58
CA PRO A 90 -3.68 22.17 14.60
C PRO A 90 -3.59 22.78 13.21
N ALA A 91 -3.83 24.10 13.12
CA ALA A 91 -3.65 24.86 11.90
C ALA A 91 -2.28 24.58 11.28
N GLY A 92 -2.26 24.22 9.98
CA GLY A 92 -1.04 23.90 9.25
C GLY A 92 -0.59 22.44 9.31
N THR A 93 -1.24 21.57 10.08
CA THR A 93 -0.94 20.13 10.06
C THR A 93 -1.37 19.52 8.73
N ARG A 94 -0.40 19.00 7.96
CA ARG A 94 -0.66 18.24 6.73
C ARG A 94 -0.96 16.78 7.09
N PRO A 95 -1.95 16.15 6.45
CA PRO A 95 -2.24 14.74 6.70
C PRO A 95 -1.02 13.88 6.32
N GLY A 96 -0.71 12.90 7.18
CA GLY A 96 0.30 11.90 6.89
C GLY A 96 -0.08 11.09 5.65
N VAL A 97 0.91 10.68 4.87
CA VAL A 97 0.68 9.79 3.73
C VAL A 97 1.06 8.37 4.13
N ILE A 98 0.21 7.41 3.81
CA ILE A 98 0.53 5.99 3.90
C ILE A 98 0.45 5.43 2.48
N LEU A 99 1.58 4.89 1.99
CA LEU A 99 1.66 4.12 0.75
C LEU A 99 1.75 2.65 1.09
N HIS A 100 0.75 1.87 0.68
CA HIS A 100 0.69 0.44 0.96
C HIS A 100 0.85 -0.37 -0.33
N ALA A 101 2.01 -0.97 -0.54
CA ALA A 101 2.24 -1.92 -1.62
C ALA A 101 1.60 -3.26 -1.27
N ARG A 102 0.62 -3.72 -2.04
CA ARG A 102 -0.10 -4.97 -1.76
C ARG A 102 0.61 -6.20 -2.35
N ASN A 103 1.51 -6.03 -3.31
CA ASN A 103 2.21 -7.13 -3.98
C ASN A 103 3.72 -6.84 -4.02
N THR A 104 4.55 -7.89 -4.06
CA THR A 104 6.02 -7.74 -4.06
C THR A 104 6.57 -7.04 -5.29
N CYS A 105 5.90 -7.18 -6.44
CA CYS A 105 6.24 -6.45 -7.67
C CYS A 105 6.18 -4.93 -7.47
N THR A 106 5.21 -4.42 -6.70
CA THR A 106 5.02 -2.99 -6.50
C THR A 106 5.91 -2.38 -5.40
N TRP A 107 6.75 -3.18 -4.73
CA TRP A 107 7.60 -2.71 -3.64
C TRP A 107 8.58 -1.64 -4.07
N ALA A 108 9.21 -1.82 -5.23
CA ALA A 108 10.22 -0.88 -5.74
C ALA A 108 9.60 0.51 -5.97
N ASP A 109 8.41 0.55 -6.55
CA ASP A 109 7.68 1.79 -6.83
C ASP A 109 7.15 2.47 -5.58
N ALA A 110 6.65 1.69 -4.61
CA ALA A 110 6.20 2.24 -3.34
C ALA A 110 7.35 2.83 -2.53
N VAL A 111 8.51 2.14 -2.47
CA VAL A 111 9.71 2.65 -1.81
C VAL A 111 10.21 3.92 -2.51
N ALA A 112 10.33 3.89 -3.84
CA ALA A 112 10.77 5.05 -4.61
C ALA A 112 9.82 6.25 -4.45
N ALA A 113 8.50 6.01 -4.48
CA ALA A 113 7.51 7.06 -4.22
C ALA A 113 7.61 7.60 -2.79
N GLY A 114 7.76 6.71 -1.80
CA GLY A 114 7.89 7.07 -0.39
C GLY A 114 9.10 7.97 -0.12
N MET A 115 10.23 7.72 -0.79
CA MET A 115 11.42 8.59 -0.70
C MET A 115 11.16 10.01 -1.23
N LEU A 116 10.22 10.14 -2.19
CA LEU A 116 9.89 11.42 -2.81
C LEU A 116 8.78 12.16 -2.05
N ILE A 117 8.00 11.51 -1.20
CA ILE A 117 6.86 12.14 -0.52
C ILE A 117 7.24 12.45 0.94
N ARG A 118 7.33 13.74 1.28
CA ARG A 118 7.53 14.18 2.67
C ARG A 118 6.40 13.67 3.56
N SER A 119 6.78 13.13 4.73
CA SER A 119 5.87 12.54 5.72
C SER A 119 5.09 11.32 5.21
N CYS A 120 5.70 10.53 4.33
CA CYS A 120 5.16 9.27 3.85
C CYS A 120 5.68 8.09 4.68
N ARG A 121 4.76 7.24 5.16
CA ARG A 121 5.06 5.91 5.67
C ARG A 121 4.76 4.88 4.59
N VAL A 122 5.71 3.96 4.37
CA VAL A 122 5.54 2.87 3.40
C VAL A 122 5.19 1.59 4.15
N VAL A 123 4.13 0.92 3.71
CA VAL A 123 3.74 -0.41 4.17
C VAL A 123 3.96 -1.38 3.01
N LEU A 124 4.76 -2.43 3.22
CA LEU A 124 5.00 -3.45 2.19
C LEU A 124 4.25 -4.74 2.57
N GLY A 125 3.26 -5.10 1.77
CA GLY A 125 2.50 -6.35 1.87
C GLY A 125 3.30 -7.52 1.32
N PHE A 126 3.33 -8.60 2.10
CA PHE A 126 3.95 -9.88 1.77
C PHE A 126 2.93 -11.01 1.94
N HIS A 127 2.57 -11.66 0.84
CA HIS A 127 1.59 -12.75 0.84
C HIS A 127 2.21 -14.15 1.03
N GLY A 128 3.51 -14.22 1.37
CA GLY A 128 4.26 -15.47 1.38
C GLY A 128 4.68 -15.93 -0.01
N SER A 129 5.43 -17.03 -0.06
CA SER A 129 5.68 -17.80 -1.28
C SER A 129 4.98 -19.14 -1.14
N THR A 130 4.26 -19.57 -2.18
CA THR A 130 3.66 -20.91 -2.25
C THR A 130 4.71 -22.01 -2.35
N GLU A 131 5.89 -21.69 -2.87
CA GLU A 131 6.94 -22.66 -3.21
C GLU A 131 8.10 -22.68 -2.20
N ASP A 132 7.93 -22.08 -1.01
CA ASP A 132 8.99 -21.93 -0.01
C ASP A 132 10.28 -21.30 -0.55
N LYS A 133 10.17 -20.53 -1.63
CA LYS A 133 11.31 -19.89 -2.26
C LYS A 133 11.88 -18.80 -1.33
N PRO A 134 13.21 -18.71 -1.19
CA PRO A 134 13.85 -17.61 -0.50
C PRO A 134 13.46 -16.26 -1.12
N LEU A 135 13.44 -15.22 -0.29
CA LEU A 135 13.32 -13.84 -0.72
C LEU A 135 14.48 -13.47 -1.66
N SER A 136 14.12 -12.93 -2.82
CA SER A 136 15.08 -12.37 -3.75
C SER A 136 15.96 -11.31 -3.05
N ARG A 137 17.22 -11.16 -3.49
CA ARG A 137 18.12 -10.12 -2.97
C ARG A 137 17.49 -8.73 -3.06
N LYS A 138 16.75 -8.47 -4.14
CA LYS A 138 15.98 -7.24 -4.35
C LYS A 138 14.92 -7.03 -3.27
N HIS A 139 14.09 -8.03 -2.97
CA HIS A 139 13.05 -7.92 -1.94
C HIS A 139 13.65 -7.71 -0.55
N ARG A 140 14.72 -8.44 -0.20
CA ARG A 140 15.44 -8.26 1.07
C ARG A 140 15.95 -6.82 1.22
N TRP A 141 16.57 -6.29 0.18
CA TRP A 141 17.09 -4.91 0.18
C TRP A 141 15.97 -3.87 0.29
N LEU A 142 14.89 -4.01 -0.50
CA LEU A 142 13.73 -3.11 -0.45
C LEU A 142 13.04 -3.10 0.92
N ALA A 143 12.88 -4.27 1.54
CA ALA A 143 12.32 -4.41 2.88
C ALA A 143 13.13 -3.62 3.92
N ARG A 144 14.46 -3.74 3.89
CA ARG A 144 15.36 -3.01 4.80
C ARG A 144 15.31 -1.50 4.57
N ILE A 145 15.20 -1.06 3.32
CA ILE A 145 15.04 0.36 2.99
C ILE A 145 13.71 0.90 3.52
N ALA A 146 12.60 0.21 3.26
CA ALA A 146 11.29 0.63 3.75
C ALA A 146 11.30 0.78 5.28
N HIS A 147 11.90 -0.17 6.00
CA HIS A 147 12.06 -0.08 7.45
C HIS A 147 12.89 1.14 7.90
N ARG A 148 14.05 1.38 7.26
CA ARG A 148 14.89 2.57 7.57
C ARG A 148 14.17 3.90 7.32
N MET A 149 13.19 3.91 6.42
CA MET A 149 12.33 5.08 6.16
C MET A 149 11.20 5.24 7.19
N GLY A 150 11.15 4.44 8.25
CA GLY A 150 10.05 4.40 9.22
C GLY A 150 8.80 3.69 8.70
N GLY A 151 8.94 2.88 7.65
CA GLY A 151 7.92 1.98 7.15
C GLY A 151 7.84 0.66 7.92
N CYS A 152 6.86 -0.16 7.59
CA CYS A 152 6.69 -1.50 8.13
C CYS A 152 6.31 -2.49 7.03
N LEU A 153 6.36 -3.77 7.37
CA LEU A 153 5.91 -4.85 6.50
C LEU A 153 4.67 -5.49 7.11
N ALA A 154 3.71 -5.81 6.25
CA ALA A 154 2.51 -6.53 6.63
C ALA A 154 2.55 -7.90 5.95
N THR A 155 2.23 -8.96 6.68
CA THR A 155 2.16 -10.33 6.14
C THR A 155 0.91 -11.03 6.62
N VAL A 156 0.40 -11.97 5.83
CA VAL A 156 -0.86 -12.67 6.15
C VAL A 156 -0.67 -13.91 7.02
N SER A 157 0.58 -14.29 7.31
CA SER A 157 0.88 -15.51 8.08
C SER A 157 2.09 -15.34 8.99
N ARG A 158 2.11 -16.13 10.08
CA ARG A 158 3.28 -16.25 10.99
C ARG A 158 4.51 -16.74 10.24
N ARG A 159 4.33 -17.72 9.35
CA ARG A 159 5.40 -18.23 8.48
C ARG A 159 6.02 -17.13 7.62
N GLY A 160 5.20 -16.28 7.00
CA GLY A 160 5.69 -15.15 6.21
C GLY A 160 6.43 -14.11 7.07
N ARG A 161 6.00 -13.90 8.33
CA ARG A 161 6.72 -13.05 9.28
C ARG A 161 8.10 -13.63 9.56
N GLU A 162 8.19 -14.89 9.95
CA GLU A 162 9.46 -15.54 10.22
C GLU A 162 10.40 -15.51 9.02
N GLN A 163 9.88 -15.69 7.81
CA GLN A 163 10.68 -15.59 6.59
C GLN A 163 11.28 -14.18 6.44
N LEU A 164 10.48 -13.12 6.60
CA LEU A 164 10.95 -11.74 6.55
C LEU A 164 12.00 -11.44 7.63
N LEU A 165 11.79 -11.92 8.86
CA LEU A 165 12.74 -11.73 9.96
C LEU A 165 14.07 -12.45 9.67
N ARG A 166 14.01 -13.73 9.29
CA ARG A 166 15.19 -14.55 8.99
C ARG A 166 15.97 -14.05 7.79
N GLU A 167 15.28 -13.75 6.69
CA GLU A 167 15.94 -13.52 5.40
C GLU A 167 16.21 -12.05 5.10
N ALA A 168 15.34 -11.12 5.52
CA ALA A 168 15.57 -9.69 5.35
C ALA A 168 16.27 -9.06 6.56
N HIS A 169 16.53 -9.83 7.63
CA HIS A 169 17.15 -9.37 8.87
C HIS A 169 16.45 -8.14 9.46
N LEU A 170 15.11 -8.19 9.47
CA LEU A 170 14.28 -7.15 10.05
C LEU A 170 14.05 -7.43 11.53
N PRO A 171 13.91 -6.38 12.36
CA PRO A 171 13.55 -6.58 13.76
C PRO A 171 12.06 -6.98 13.89
N PRO A 172 11.66 -7.70 14.95
CA PRO A 172 10.30 -8.24 15.10
C PRO A 172 9.16 -7.22 14.98
N GLU A 173 9.39 -5.98 15.42
CA GLU A 173 8.45 -4.86 15.38
C GLU A 173 8.26 -4.26 13.98
N ALA A 174 9.17 -4.53 13.05
CA ALA A 174 9.05 -4.07 11.67
C ALA A 174 8.04 -4.88 10.85
N VAL A 175 7.58 -6.03 11.36
CA VAL A 175 6.72 -6.98 10.63
C VAL A 175 5.45 -7.28 11.42
N ILE A 176 4.31 -6.88 10.87
CA ILE A 176 2.97 -7.08 11.43
C ILE A 176 2.30 -8.25 10.72
N VAL A 177 1.66 -9.15 11.48
CA VAL A 177 0.85 -10.24 10.93
C VAL A 177 -0.62 -9.80 10.93
N LEU A 178 -1.22 -9.74 9.74
CA LEU A 178 -2.63 -9.47 9.52
C LEU A 178 -3.25 -10.75 8.91
N PRO A 179 -3.76 -11.68 9.73
CA PRO A 179 -4.30 -12.93 9.22
C PRO A 179 -5.40 -12.64 8.20
N ASN A 180 -5.44 -13.42 7.12
CA ASN A 180 -6.57 -13.34 6.19
C ASN A 180 -7.84 -13.68 6.97
N GLY A 181 -8.83 -12.78 6.95
CA GLY A 181 -10.18 -13.10 7.38
C GLY A 181 -10.78 -14.03 6.34
N VAL A 182 -10.55 -15.33 6.50
CA VAL A 182 -11.38 -16.35 5.86
C VAL A 182 -12.57 -16.54 6.78
N ASP A 183 -13.77 -16.26 6.27
CA ASP A 183 -15.00 -16.68 6.92
C ASP A 183 -14.96 -18.21 6.98
N THR A 184 -14.65 -18.76 8.15
CA THR A 184 -14.81 -20.18 8.40
C THR A 184 -16.31 -20.44 8.51
N VAL A 185 -16.90 -20.87 7.39
CA VAL A 185 -18.30 -21.33 7.29
C VAL A 185 -18.51 -22.56 8.16
#